data_AF-T1HRM5-F1
#
_entry.id   AF-T1HRM5-F1
#
_cell.length_a   1.000
_cell.length_b   1.000
_cell.length_c   1.000
_cell.angle_alpha   90.00
_cell.angle_beta   90.00
_cell.angle_gamma   90.00
#
_symmetry.space_group_name_H-M   'P 1'
#
loop_
_entity.id
_entity.type
_entity.pdbx_description
1 polymer ?
#
loop_
_entity_poly.entity_id
_entity_poly.type
_entity_poly.pdbx_seq_one_letter_code
_entity_poly.pdbx_strand_id
1 'polypeptide(L)'
;MNPISEKISTIYCKHPGGVGYYSEVGWLKAEDQTILSLHTRVVTHNARVSVTHDNQRTWRLHIRQLKESDRGCYMCQINTNVMKKQIGCVDVHGSRKLECIQSLLIDFMRVQLFGNCNRSL
;
A
#
# COMPACT_ATOMS: atom_id res chain seq x y z
N MET A 1 -17.80 9.58 -10.63
CA MET A 1 -17.04 9.23 -9.40
C MET A 1 -16.01 8.17 -9.76
N ASN A 2 -14.76 8.29 -9.28
CA ASN A 2 -13.69 7.34 -9.60
C ASN A 2 -13.75 6.16 -8.60
N PRO A 3 -13.92 4.90 -9.03
CA PRO A 3 -14.02 3.74 -8.12
C PRO A 3 -12.83 3.55 -7.18
N ILE A 4 -11.68 4.15 -7.49
CA ILE A 4 -10.46 4.05 -6.70
C ILE A 4 -10.51 4.98 -5.47
N SER A 5 -11.23 6.11 -5.56
CA SER A 5 -11.27 7.11 -4.48
C SER A 5 -12.05 6.67 -3.23
N GLU A 6 -12.65 5.48 -3.24
CA GLU A 6 -13.30 4.88 -2.06
C GLU A 6 -12.43 3.80 -1.40
N LYS A 7 -11.35 3.35 -2.05
CA LYS A 7 -10.47 2.32 -1.49
C LYS A 7 -9.55 2.89 -0.42
N ILE A 8 -9.35 2.11 0.65
CA ILE A 8 -8.38 2.36 1.72
C ILE A 8 -7.28 1.31 1.62
N SER A 9 -6.02 1.73 1.57
CA SER A 9 -4.89 0.82 1.77
C SER A 9 -4.48 0.81 3.23
N THR A 10 -4.14 -0.37 3.76
CA THR A 10 -3.60 -0.53 5.11
C THR A 10 -2.29 -1.30 5.06
N ILE A 11 -1.22 -0.67 5.53
CA ILE A 11 0.10 -1.28 5.66
C ILE A 11 0.32 -1.65 7.12
N TYR A 12 0.78 -2.87 7.35
CA TYR A 12 0.96 -3.44 8.69
C TYR A 12 2.42 -3.43 9.09
N CYS A 13 2.67 -3.11 10.35
CA CYS A 13 3.98 -3.20 10.99
C CYS A 13 3.82 -3.89 12.33
N LYS A 14 4.59 -4.94 12.56
CA LYS A 14 4.45 -5.77 13.76
C LYS A 14 5.74 -5.73 14.58
N HIS A 15 5.66 -5.36 15.86
CA HIS A 15 6.82 -5.43 16.73
C HIS A 15 7.39 -6.86 16.76
N PRO A 16 8.72 -7.04 16.60
CA PRO A 16 9.33 -8.37 16.54
C PRO A 16 9.30 -9.10 17.88
N GLY A 17 9.19 -8.36 18.99
CA GLY A 17 8.96 -8.91 20.32
C GLY A 17 7.55 -9.48 20.54
N GLY A 18 7.35 -10.10 21.70
CA GLY A 18 6.05 -10.58 22.15
C GLY A 18 5.07 -9.47 22.53
N VAL A 19 3.95 -9.86 23.15
CA VAL A 19 3.00 -8.91 23.77
C VAL A 19 3.67 -8.26 24.99
N GLY A 20 3.45 -6.96 25.18
CA GLY A 20 4.03 -6.19 26.30
C GLY A 20 5.32 -5.43 25.99
N TYR A 21 5.91 -5.62 24.81
CA TYR A 21 7.02 -4.79 24.35
C TYR A 21 6.49 -3.47 23.77
N TYR A 22 6.93 -2.35 24.34
CA TYR A 22 6.64 -1.02 23.83
C TYR A 22 7.87 -0.46 23.13
N SER A 23 7.70 0.05 21.92
CA SER A 23 8.74 0.76 21.18
C SER A 23 8.10 1.80 20.28
N GLU A 24 8.79 2.92 20.13
CA GLU A 24 8.38 3.99 19.23
C GLU A 24 8.46 3.52 17.78
N VAL A 25 7.40 3.76 17.00
CA VAL A 25 7.32 3.40 15.58
C VAL A 25 7.13 4.65 14.73
N GLY A 26 7.99 4.82 13.73
CA GLY A 26 7.85 5.86 12.70
C GLY A 26 7.42 5.26 11.37
N TRP A 27 6.56 5.95 10.64
CA TRP A 27 6.18 5.59 9.27
C TRP A 27 6.85 6.53 8.27
N LEU A 28 7.40 5.97 7.20
CA LEU A 28 8.12 6.71 6.16
C LEU A 28 7.72 6.22 4.77
N LYS A 29 7.82 7.08 3.75
CA LYS A 29 7.96 6.64 2.36
C LYS A 29 9.34 5.98 2.22
N ALA A 30 9.38 4.80 1.58
CA ALA A 30 10.63 4.02 1.51
C ALA A 30 11.66 4.62 0.53
N GLU A 31 11.17 5.24 -0.55
CA GLU A 31 11.99 5.79 -1.65
C GLU A 31 12.89 6.94 -1.21
N ASP A 32 12.33 7.91 -0.50
CA ASP A 32 12.97 9.18 -0.14
C ASP A 32 13.10 9.38 1.38
N GLN A 33 12.68 8.38 2.16
CA GLN A 33 12.62 8.45 3.62
C GLN A 33 11.79 9.62 4.15
N THR A 34 10.78 10.10 3.40
CA THR A 34 9.87 11.15 3.87
C THR A 34 9.06 10.64 5.06
N ILE A 35 9.11 11.36 6.18
CA ILE A 35 8.40 11.01 7.41
C ILE A 35 6.89 11.27 7.24
N LEU A 36 6.08 10.26 7.53
CA LEU A 36 4.62 10.32 7.48
C LEU A 36 4.02 10.46 8.87
N SER A 37 4.56 9.72 9.84
CA SER A 37 4.14 9.81 11.24
C SER A 37 5.30 9.47 12.19
N LEU A 38 5.16 9.95 13.42
CA LEU A 38 5.99 9.59 14.56
C LEU A 38 5.04 9.08 15.65
N HIS A 39 5.19 7.81 16.03
CA HIS A 39 4.23 7.13 16.88
C HIS A 39 2.81 7.20 16.28
N THR A 40 1.80 7.51 17.09
CA THR A 40 0.42 7.73 16.69
C THR A 40 0.17 9.10 16.06
N ARG A 41 1.16 10.00 16.08
CA ARG A 41 1.02 11.36 15.55
C ARG A 41 1.42 11.43 14.07
N VAL A 42 0.45 11.73 13.21
CA VAL A 42 0.71 12.04 11.79
C VAL A 42 1.42 13.39 11.69
N VAL A 43 2.49 13.45 10.88
CA VAL A 43 3.27 14.68 10.64
C VAL A 43 3.20 15.16 9.19
N THR A 44 2.84 14.28 8.25
CA THR A 44 2.61 14.67 6.85
C THR A 44 1.40 15.59 6.71
N HIS A 45 1.45 16.52 5.74
CA HIS A 45 0.31 17.36 5.37
C HIS A 45 -0.78 16.61 4.60
N ASN A 46 -0.55 15.34 4.21
CA ASN A 46 -1.54 14.55 3.50
C ASN A 46 -2.65 14.07 4.45
N ALA A 47 -3.79 14.78 4.46
CA ALA A 47 -4.98 14.50 5.28
C ALA A 47 -5.66 13.13 5.00
N ARG A 48 -5.15 12.35 4.04
CA ARG A 48 -5.60 10.98 3.76
C ARG A 48 -4.82 9.93 4.55
N VAL A 49 -3.71 10.32 5.16
CA VAL A 49 -2.87 9.44 5.98
C VAL A 49 -3.37 9.45 7.42
N SER A 50 -3.52 8.26 8.00
CA SER A 50 -3.80 8.08 9.43
C SER A 50 -3.07 6.85 9.96
N VAL A 51 -2.85 6.79 11.28
CA VAL A 51 -2.14 5.69 11.93
C VAL A 51 -2.95 5.16 13.09
N THR A 52 -2.98 3.85 13.24
CA THR A 52 -3.57 3.18 14.41
C THR A 52 -2.59 2.19 15.03
N HIS A 53 -2.72 1.97 16.33
CA HIS A 53 -2.02 0.93 17.08
C HIS A 53 -3.05 0.09 17.82
N ASP A 54 -2.86 -1.23 17.86
CA ASP A 54 -3.79 -2.16 18.53
C ASP A 54 -3.61 -2.24 20.05
N ASN A 55 -2.86 -1.32 20.66
CA ASN A 55 -2.43 -1.37 22.07
C ASN A 55 -1.68 -2.67 22.44
N GLN A 56 -1.23 -3.43 21.45
CA GLN A 56 -0.41 -4.62 21.63
C GLN A 56 0.90 -4.43 20.88
N ARG A 57 1.01 -4.95 19.66
CA ARG A 57 2.26 -5.01 18.89
C ARG A 57 2.11 -4.60 17.44
N THR A 58 0.91 -4.25 16.99
CA THR A 58 0.63 -4.00 15.57
C THR A 58 0.30 -2.54 15.34
N TRP A 59 1.12 -1.93 14.51
CA TRP A 59 0.93 -0.60 13.97
C TRP A 59 0.38 -0.70 12.57
N ARG A 60 -0.53 0.21 12.22
CA ARG A 60 -1.14 0.26 10.89
C ARG A 60 -1.07 1.67 10.34
N LEU A 61 -0.60 1.79 9.10
CA LEU A 61 -0.69 3.01 8.31
C LEU A 61 -1.87 2.87 7.35
N HIS A 62 -2.79 3.83 7.38
CA HIS A 62 -3.94 3.86 6.51
C HIS A 62 -3.83 5.02 5.52
N ILE A 63 -4.12 4.74 4.25
CA ILE A 63 -4.22 5.74 3.19
C ILE A 63 -5.62 5.61 2.58
N ARG A 64 -6.50 6.55 2.92
CA ARG A 64 -7.86 6.60 2.35
C ARG A 64 -7.87 7.31 1.00
N GLN A 65 -8.91 7.08 0.22
CA GLN A 65 -9.09 7.71 -1.09
C GLN A 65 -7.83 7.55 -1.95
N LEU A 66 -7.45 6.30 -2.20
CA LEU A 66 -6.23 5.99 -2.94
C LEU A 66 -6.18 6.71 -4.29
N LYS A 67 -5.00 7.19 -4.62
CA LYS A 67 -4.65 7.82 -5.90
C LYS A 67 -3.48 7.04 -6.50
N GLU A 68 -3.32 7.08 -7.82
CA GLU A 68 -2.17 6.42 -8.45
C GLU A 68 -0.82 6.91 -7.90
N SER A 69 -0.75 8.18 -7.47
CA SER A 69 0.42 8.76 -6.79
C SER A 69 0.76 8.11 -5.43
N ASP A 70 -0.16 7.37 -4.83
CA ASP A 70 0.11 6.64 -3.58
C ASP A 70 0.81 5.30 -3.83
N ARG A 71 0.90 4.87 -5.10
CA ARG A 71 1.71 3.72 -5.50
C ARG A 71 3.12 3.85 -4.94
N GLY A 72 3.65 2.74 -4.45
CA GLY A 72 5.02 2.66 -3.95
C GLY A 72 5.11 1.98 -2.60
N CYS A 73 6.33 1.93 -2.07
CA CYS A 73 6.63 1.23 -0.83
C CYS A 73 6.74 2.20 0.35
N TYR A 74 6.26 1.72 1.48
CA TYR A 74 6.23 2.41 2.76
C TYR A 74 6.99 1.57 3.76
N MET A 75 7.67 2.23 4.68
CA MET A 75 8.51 1.59 5.68
C MET A 75 8.02 1.98 7.06
N CYS A 76 7.86 1.00 7.94
CA CYS A 76 7.86 1.29 9.36
C CYS A 76 9.26 1.10 9.92
N GLN A 77 9.63 1.99 10.82
CA GLN A 77 10.89 1.96 11.55
C GLN A 77 10.56 1.82 13.04
N ILE A 78 11.05 0.75 13.66
CA ILE A 78 10.78 0.39 15.05
C ILE A 78 12.05 0.66 15.87
N ASN A 79 11.96 1.62 16.78
CA ASN A 79 13.07 2.06 17.62
C ASN A 79 13.30 1.08 18.78
N THR A 80 13.97 -0.03 18.48
CA THR A 80 14.50 -0.95 19.50
C THR A 80 16.00 -0.72 19.68
N ASN A 81 16.62 -1.42 20.63
CA ASN A 81 18.08 -1.46 20.83
C ASN A 81 18.87 -1.75 19.54
N VAL A 82 18.28 -2.47 18.58
CA VAL A 82 18.77 -2.53 17.20
C VAL A 82 17.63 -2.14 16.26
N MET A 83 17.71 -0.96 15.66
CA MET A 83 16.65 -0.43 14.78
C MET A 83 16.13 -1.48 13.80
N LYS A 84 14.81 -1.73 13.83
CA LYS A 84 14.15 -2.68 12.92
C LYS A 84 13.34 -1.94 11.88
N LYS A 85 13.30 -2.48 10.67
CA LYS A 85 12.57 -1.91 9.54
C LYS A 85 11.69 -2.98 8.91
N GLN A 86 10.47 -2.63 8.54
CA GLN A 86 9.59 -3.49 7.74
C GLN A 86 9.00 -2.67 6.60
N ILE A 87 8.83 -3.30 5.45
CA ILE A 87 8.41 -2.65 4.21
C ILE A 87 7.08 -3.25 3.75
N GLY A 88 6.14 -2.41 3.34
CA GLY A 88 4.90 -2.81 2.68
C GLY A 88 4.60 -1.87 1.52
N CYS A 89 4.18 -2.44 0.39
CA CYS A 89 3.97 -1.68 -0.84
C CYS A 89 2.47 -1.58 -1.17
N VAL A 90 2.08 -0.42 -1.67
CA VAL A 90 0.74 -0.14 -2.16
C VAL A 90 0.77 -0.20 -3.67
N ASP A 91 -0.02 -1.09 -4.24
CA ASP A 91 -0.40 -1.04 -5.65
C ASP A 91 -1.79 -0.43 -5.77
N VAL A 92 -1.94 0.47 -6.73
CA VAL A 92 -3.22 1.08 -7.06
C VAL A 92 -3.59 0.56 -8.44
N HIS A 93 -4.26 -0.59 -8.48
CA HIS A 93 -4.94 -1.03 -9.69
C HIS A 93 -6.10 -0.07 -9.91
N GLY A 94 -5.88 0.92 -10.78
CA GLY A 94 -6.98 1.66 -11.34
C GLY A 94 -7.97 0.67 -11.92
N SER A 95 -9.26 0.95 -11.80
CA SER A 95 -10.29 0.21 -12.52
C SER A 95 -9.93 0.28 -14.01
N ARG A 96 -9.14 -0.68 -14.49
CA ARG A 96 -9.00 -0.94 -15.90
C ARG A 96 -10.40 -1.36 -16.31
N LYS A 97 -11.19 -0.45 -16.88
CA LYS A 97 -12.28 -0.86 -17.78
C LYS A 97 -11.70 -1.38 -19.11
N LEU A 98 -10.52 -2.01 -19.03
CA LEU A 98 -9.60 -2.42 -20.09
C LEU A 98 -8.72 -3.57 -19.53
N GLU A 99 -9.34 -4.71 -19.24
CA GLU A 99 -8.73 -5.98 -19.66
C GLU A 99 -9.04 -6.19 -21.15
N CYS A 100 -8.56 -5.28 -21.98
CA CYS A 100 -8.35 -5.54 -23.38
C CYS A 100 -6.86 -5.23 -23.59
N ILE A 101 -6.11 -6.26 -23.98
CA ILE A 101 -4.64 -6.36 -23.99
C ILE A 101 -4.04 -6.89 -22.66
N GLN A 102 -4.52 -8.05 -22.21
CA GLN A 102 -3.61 -9.05 -21.62
C GLN A 102 -2.96 -9.94 -22.69
N SER A 103 -2.95 -9.50 -23.96
CA SER A 103 -2.13 -10.14 -24.99
C SER A 103 -0.77 -9.49 -24.95
N LEU A 104 0.24 -10.20 -24.42
CA LEU A 104 1.56 -10.26 -25.06
C LEU A 104 2.58 -11.23 -24.45
N LEU A 105 2.34 -11.95 -23.34
CA LEU A 105 3.40 -12.86 -22.84
C LEU A 105 3.04 -14.24 -22.28
N ILE A 106 1.78 -14.68 -22.17
CA ILE A 106 1.49 -16.05 -21.68
C ILE A 106 0.25 -16.62 -22.36
N ASP A 107 0.41 -17.19 -23.56
CA ASP A 107 -0.42 -18.32 -24.07
C ASP A 107 0.08 -18.82 -25.44
N PHE A 108 1.36 -19.20 -25.53
CA PHE A 108 1.93 -19.80 -26.75
C PHE A 108 1.58 -21.29 -26.94
N MET A 109 0.74 -21.92 -26.10
CA MET A 109 0.26 -23.28 -26.36
C MET A 109 -1.13 -23.56 -25.77
N ARG A 110 -2.20 -23.13 -26.47
CA ARG A 110 -3.41 -23.94 -26.76
C ARG A 110 -4.50 -23.11 -27.47
N VAL A 111 -4.52 -23.24 -28.79
CA VAL A 111 -5.68 -23.56 -29.67
C VAL A 111 -7.10 -23.27 -29.13
N GLN A 112 -7.87 -22.50 -29.93
CA GLN A 112 -9.35 -22.44 -30.09
C GLN A 112 -10.16 -21.77 -28.94
N LEU A 113 -11.06 -20.79 -29.09
CA LEU A 113 -11.99 -20.35 -30.16
C LEU A 113 -12.62 -18.97 -29.80
N PHE A 114 -12.91 -18.14 -30.83
CA PHE A 114 -13.81 -16.96 -30.87
C PHE A 114 -13.50 -15.76 -29.93
N GLY A 115 -13.68 -14.49 -30.33
CA GLY A 115 -14.35 -13.94 -31.49
C GLY A 115 -14.02 -12.44 -31.68
N ASN A 116 -14.27 -11.97 -32.89
CA ASN A 116 -14.01 -10.61 -33.36
C ASN A 116 -14.73 -9.54 -32.54
N CYS A 117 -14.02 -8.53 -32.03
CA CYS A 117 -14.64 -7.30 -31.58
C CYS A 117 -14.54 -6.24 -32.68
N ASN A 118 -15.68 -5.96 -33.31
CA ASN A 118 -15.83 -4.95 -34.35
C ASN A 118 -15.66 -3.55 -33.74
N ARG A 119 -14.86 -2.71 -34.39
CA ARG A 119 -14.60 -1.32 -33.99
C ARG A 119 -15.67 -0.44 -34.64
N SER A 120 -16.37 0.36 -33.86
CA SER A 120 -17.09 1.53 -34.39
C SER A 120 -16.81 2.71 -33.47
N LEU A 121 -16.53 3.84 -34.11
CA LEU A 121 -16.16 5.14 -33.54
C LEU A 121 -17.19 5.67 -32.54
#